data_AF-A0A8T4Z2H0-F1
#
_entry.id   AF-A0A8T4Z2H0-F1
#
_cell.length_a   1.000
_cell.length_b   1.000
_cell.length_c   1.000
_cell.angle_alpha   90.00
_cell.angle_beta   90.00
_cell.angle_gamma   90.00
#
_symmetry.space_group_name_H-M   'P 1'
#
loop_
_entity.id
_entity.type
_entity.pdbx_description
1 polymer ?
#
loop_
_entity_poly.entity_id
_entity_poly.type
_entity_poly.pdbx_seq_one_letter_code
_entity_poly.pdbx_strand_id
1 'polypeptide(L)'
;MRCGHKRIAITMLLLSLALTPMLAATEQVRVAGIYDSSLEGRAEAMLSLADKAKVRVEALLSAVLANKTLVTMIENLTYTLDGVNKIFNLGVETLEYANRAYNDRNYTGAISLAIEAMRYFHDAYKELNSILCEAGVLKDEVIEGQGLLIAIQCALERIENTNKAFERIAKKADIDITNAAAKLNEAKTILNVTKAMELLQQGNVSDVAHMLAEANKLISEAFKELKSSIRENLSEKIEHFKEKIKELRERVKEKLREMNVAEHEFFRRWNFTDAEEFWRRQIEVLERVRERIREGVNATELEVVGRRMREVCLELELRLREREGGNIKIEVDVEKTVEVSVRRKVTVTLNISIRNVGNVTVTFPDSAFGIVIERERNGRWELYASPISAQVLRDLKPKEVGWVEIRLVAAEPGNYRIVVRALSREGLQTIATKDFELP
;
A
#
# COMPACT_ATOMS: atom_id res chain seq x y z
N MET A 1 58.23 1.36 2.11
CA MET A 1 57.19 2.14 2.83
C MET A 1 55.79 2.12 2.19
N ARG A 2 55.61 1.93 0.86
CA ARG A 2 54.26 1.86 0.23
C ARG A 2 53.38 0.65 0.62
N CYS A 3 53.99 -0.47 1.06
CA CYS A 3 53.26 -1.69 1.40
C CYS A 3 52.53 -1.63 2.76
N GLY A 4 53.03 -0.82 3.71
CA GLY A 4 52.40 -0.61 5.02
C GLY A 4 51.10 0.20 4.94
N HIS A 5 51.10 1.24 4.10
CA HIS A 5 49.94 2.12 3.89
C HIS A 5 48.77 1.37 3.23
N LYS A 6 49.04 0.48 2.27
CA LYS A 6 48.00 -0.38 1.65
C LYS A 6 47.38 -1.37 2.65
N ARG A 7 48.17 -1.98 3.55
CA ARG A 7 47.64 -2.91 4.57
C ARG A 7 46.78 -2.21 5.62
N ILE A 8 47.14 -0.99 6.00
CA ILE A 8 46.37 -0.16 6.95
C ILE A 8 45.02 0.27 6.33
N ALA A 9 45.02 0.69 5.05
CA ALA A 9 43.80 1.02 4.32
C ALA A 9 42.85 -0.19 4.15
N ILE A 10 43.40 -1.39 3.87
CA ILE A 10 42.62 -2.62 3.71
C ILE A 10 42.05 -3.13 5.04
N THR A 11 42.78 -2.98 6.15
CA THR A 11 42.27 -3.35 7.49
C THR A 11 41.21 -2.38 8.00
N MET A 12 41.34 -1.08 7.72
CA MET A 12 40.30 -0.06 7.94
C MET A 12 39.03 -0.34 7.12
N LEU A 13 39.18 -0.74 5.85
CA LEU A 13 38.07 -1.13 4.98
C LEU A 13 37.35 -2.38 5.55
N LEU A 14 38.10 -3.40 5.98
CA LEU A 14 37.55 -4.64 6.55
C LEU A 14 36.87 -4.44 7.92
N LEU A 15 37.41 -3.57 8.79
CA LEU A 15 36.83 -3.25 10.10
C LEU A 15 35.57 -2.37 10.00
N SER A 16 35.49 -1.48 8.99
CA SER A 16 34.27 -0.72 8.68
C SER A 16 33.22 -1.54 7.93
N LEU A 17 33.62 -2.58 7.20
CA LEU A 17 32.73 -3.53 6.51
C LEU A 17 32.04 -4.52 7.46
N ALA A 18 32.67 -4.91 8.57
CA ALA A 18 32.10 -5.86 9.54
C ALA A 18 30.85 -5.32 10.28
N LEU A 19 30.54 -4.03 10.14
CA LEU A 19 29.41 -3.35 10.77
C LEU A 19 28.64 -2.53 9.72
N THR A 20 27.94 -3.20 8.79
CA THR A 20 26.95 -2.53 7.92
C THR A 20 25.62 -3.28 7.91
N PRO A 21 24.52 -2.58 8.25
CA PRO A 21 23.52 -2.24 7.23
C PRO A 21 22.94 -0.82 7.42
N MET A 22 23.15 0.14 6.50
CA MET A 22 22.69 1.55 6.70
C MET A 22 22.17 2.37 5.52
N LEU A 23 21.99 1.90 4.28
CA LEU A 23 21.48 2.81 3.22
C LEU A 23 20.20 2.37 2.49
N ALA A 24 19.34 1.65 3.19
CA ALA A 24 18.00 1.32 2.72
C ALA A 24 17.04 2.52 2.63
N ALA A 25 17.19 3.50 3.52
CA ALA A 25 15.97 4.17 3.99
C ALA A 25 15.65 5.54 3.33
N THR A 26 16.54 6.11 2.51
CA THR A 26 16.18 7.30 1.71
C THR A 26 15.23 6.95 0.55
N GLU A 27 15.30 5.71 0.03
CA GLU A 27 14.32 5.18 -0.93
C GLU A 27 13.13 4.48 -0.25
N GLN A 28 13.29 3.93 0.97
CA GLN A 28 12.15 3.42 1.75
C GLN A 28 11.14 4.54 2.04
N VAL A 29 11.52 5.81 2.13
CA VAL A 29 10.52 6.91 2.24
C VAL A 29 9.77 7.14 0.93
N ARG A 30 10.35 6.87 -0.25
CA ARG A 30 9.62 6.93 -1.52
C ARG A 30 8.76 5.70 -1.78
N VAL A 31 9.15 4.51 -1.30
CA VAL A 31 8.39 3.26 -1.52
C VAL A 31 7.39 2.98 -0.38
N ALA A 32 7.74 3.26 0.89
CA ALA A 32 6.81 3.22 2.03
C ALA A 32 5.90 4.46 2.07
N GLY A 33 6.35 5.61 1.55
CA GLY A 33 5.48 6.78 1.33
C GLY A 33 4.40 6.58 0.27
N ILE A 34 4.39 5.45 -0.44
CA ILE A 34 3.28 5.03 -1.30
C ILE A 34 2.24 4.18 -0.53
N TYR A 35 2.58 3.61 0.64
CA TYR A 35 1.72 2.59 1.29
C TYR A 35 1.43 2.76 2.79
N ASP A 36 2.10 3.67 3.51
CA ASP A 36 1.54 4.28 4.71
C ASP A 36 1.70 5.80 4.63
N SER A 37 0.59 6.49 4.39
CA SER A 37 0.55 7.95 4.25
C SER A 37 0.52 8.67 5.60
N SER A 38 0.55 7.93 6.72
CA SER A 38 0.55 8.53 8.05
C SER A 38 1.84 9.32 8.31
N LEU A 39 1.69 10.49 8.93
CA LEU A 39 2.81 11.31 9.38
C LEU A 39 3.69 10.57 10.39
N GLU A 40 3.09 9.66 11.15
CA GLU A 40 3.75 8.80 12.14
C GLU A 40 4.73 7.83 11.48
N GLY A 41 4.28 7.02 10.51
CA GLY A 41 5.15 6.07 9.82
C GLY A 41 6.31 6.75 9.07
N ARG A 42 6.07 7.97 8.56
CA ARG A 42 7.13 8.80 7.97
C ARG A 42 8.17 9.27 8.99
N ALA A 43 7.73 9.65 10.19
CA ALA A 43 8.62 10.09 11.26
C ALA A 43 9.44 8.92 11.82
N GLU A 44 8.83 7.74 12.02
CA GLU A 44 9.53 6.52 12.43
C GLU A 44 10.62 6.13 11.43
N ALA A 45 10.32 6.19 10.13
CA ALA A 45 11.29 5.89 9.08
C ALA A 45 12.48 6.87 9.10
N MET A 46 12.25 8.16 9.36
CA MET A 46 13.30 9.18 9.45
C MET A 46 14.17 9.02 10.70
N LEU A 47 13.60 8.62 11.84
CA LEU A 47 14.37 8.31 13.04
C LEU A 47 15.26 7.08 12.84
N SER A 48 14.71 6.01 12.27
CA SER A 48 15.45 4.80 11.91
C SER A 48 16.62 5.10 10.96
N LEU A 49 16.45 6.04 10.04
CA LEU A 49 17.52 6.55 9.17
C LEU A 49 18.63 7.23 9.95
N ALA A 50 18.26 8.17 10.82
CA ALA A 50 19.22 8.95 11.59
C ALA A 50 20.00 8.06 12.59
N ASP A 51 19.35 7.07 13.22
CA ASP A 51 20.03 6.11 14.11
C ASP A 51 21.04 5.25 13.35
N LYS A 52 20.68 4.79 12.16
CA LYS A 52 21.63 4.07 11.31
C LYS A 52 22.80 4.97 10.94
N ALA A 53 22.51 6.22 10.57
CA ALA A 53 23.52 7.22 10.23
C ALA A 53 24.54 7.41 11.36
N LYS A 54 24.05 7.59 12.59
CA LYS A 54 24.84 7.63 13.82
C LYS A 54 25.77 6.42 13.93
N VAL A 55 25.21 5.21 13.89
CA VAL A 55 25.96 3.97 14.13
C VAL A 55 27.17 3.82 13.19
N ARG A 56 27.08 4.23 11.91
CA ARG A 56 28.26 4.10 11.02
C ARG A 56 29.32 5.15 11.25
N VAL A 57 28.94 6.39 11.55
CA VAL A 57 29.92 7.42 11.91
C VAL A 57 30.61 7.02 13.22
N GLU A 58 29.85 6.51 14.18
CA GLU A 58 30.36 5.98 15.45
C GLU A 58 31.33 4.81 15.24
N ALA A 59 30.97 3.85 14.39
CA ALA A 59 31.82 2.70 14.09
C ALA A 59 33.13 3.12 13.39
N LEU A 60 33.06 4.02 12.41
CA LEU A 60 34.24 4.54 11.72
C LEU A 60 35.14 5.29 12.69
N LEU A 61 34.57 6.21 13.47
CA LEU A 61 35.27 6.96 14.49
C LEU A 61 35.95 6.04 15.53
N SER A 62 35.23 5.01 16.00
CA SER A 62 35.77 4.00 16.92
C SER A 62 36.93 3.21 16.30
N ALA A 63 36.82 2.84 15.02
CA ALA A 63 37.87 2.13 14.29
C ALA A 63 39.13 3.00 14.12
N VAL A 64 38.96 4.30 13.87
CA VAL A 64 40.04 5.28 13.81
C VAL A 64 40.73 5.40 15.18
N LEU A 65 39.95 5.59 16.25
CA LEU A 65 40.47 5.72 17.62
C LEU A 65 41.15 4.45 18.13
N ALA A 66 40.68 3.27 17.71
CA ALA A 66 41.30 1.99 18.07
C ALA A 66 42.65 1.76 17.36
N ASN A 67 42.93 2.47 16.26
CA ASN A 67 44.16 2.31 15.50
C ASN A 67 45.24 3.31 15.96
N LYS A 68 46.06 2.88 16.91
CA LYS A 68 47.12 3.71 17.52
C LYS A 68 48.04 4.38 16.49
N THR A 69 48.37 3.70 15.38
CA THR A 69 49.22 4.24 14.32
C THR A 69 48.55 5.40 13.59
N LEU A 70 47.26 5.27 13.29
CA LEU A 70 46.49 6.34 12.64
C LEU A 70 46.22 7.49 13.59
N VAL A 71 45.93 7.22 14.86
CA VAL A 71 45.82 8.25 15.90
C VAL A 71 47.09 9.09 15.96
N THR A 72 48.27 8.47 16.00
CA THR A 72 49.56 9.22 16.00
C THR A 72 49.81 9.99 14.71
N MET A 73 49.36 9.48 13.56
CA MET A 73 49.44 10.21 12.29
C MET A 73 48.52 11.44 12.28
N ILE A 74 47.33 11.31 12.87
CA ILE A 74 46.29 12.35 12.92
C ILE A 74 46.60 13.42 13.96
N GLU A 75 47.21 13.07 15.10
CA GLU A 75 47.61 14.02 16.16
C GLU A 75 48.55 15.14 15.68
N ASN A 76 49.24 14.92 14.56
CA ASN A 76 50.15 15.89 13.94
C ASN A 76 49.47 16.78 12.87
N LEU A 77 48.17 16.64 12.65
CA LEU A 77 47.40 17.42 11.66
C LEU A 77 46.73 18.64 12.29
N THR A 78 46.43 19.64 11.45
CA THR A 78 45.77 20.89 11.85
C THR A 78 44.31 20.68 12.31
N TYR A 79 43.63 19.66 11.75
CA TYR A 79 42.28 19.25 12.11
C TYR A 79 42.32 18.05 13.04
N THR A 80 41.59 18.14 14.17
CA THR A 80 41.64 17.12 15.22
C THR A 80 40.37 16.27 15.26
N LEU A 81 40.52 15.03 15.73
CA LEU A 81 39.40 14.13 16.04
C LEU A 81 38.42 14.74 17.07
N ASP A 82 38.86 15.71 17.88
CA ASP A 82 37.99 16.45 18.80
C ASP A 82 36.91 17.27 18.07
N GLY A 83 37.25 17.86 16.92
CA GLY A 83 36.29 18.57 16.07
C GLY A 83 35.22 17.64 15.51
N VAL A 84 35.64 16.47 15.01
CA VAL A 84 34.72 15.42 14.52
C VAL A 84 33.82 14.91 15.64
N ASN A 85 34.36 14.65 16.83
CA ASN A 85 33.61 14.21 18.00
C ASN A 85 32.53 15.22 18.40
N LYS A 86 32.84 16.52 18.38
CA LYS A 86 31.86 17.57 18.69
C LYS A 86 30.69 17.56 17.71
N ILE A 87 30.95 17.50 16.40
CA ILE A 87 29.90 17.45 15.38
C ILE A 87 29.07 16.17 15.51
N PHE A 88 29.73 15.02 15.72
CA PHE A 88 29.04 13.75 15.93
C PHE A 88 28.10 13.81 17.14
N ASN A 89 28.58 14.33 18.28
CA ASN A 89 27.78 14.44 19.50
C ASN A 89 26.58 15.41 19.34
N LEU A 90 26.74 16.51 18.60
CA LEU A 90 25.62 17.38 18.24
C LEU A 90 24.54 16.61 17.45
N GLY A 91 24.96 15.74 16.53
CA GLY A 91 24.05 14.84 15.81
C GLY A 91 23.33 13.87 16.74
N VAL A 92 24.04 13.27 17.71
CA VAL A 92 23.43 12.37 18.71
C VAL A 92 22.40 13.10 19.55
N GLU A 93 22.73 14.28 20.08
CA GLU A 93 21.81 15.09 20.89
C GLU A 93 20.56 15.50 20.08
N THR A 94 20.74 15.91 18.83
CA THR A 94 19.65 16.26 17.90
C THR A 94 18.74 15.08 17.63
N LEU A 95 19.29 13.87 17.47
CA LEU A 95 18.52 12.65 17.29
C LEU A 95 17.73 12.26 18.55
N GLU A 96 18.27 12.50 19.74
CA GLU A 96 17.51 12.33 20.98
C GLU A 96 16.33 13.30 21.08
N TYR A 97 16.51 14.57 20.68
CA TYR A 97 15.38 15.52 20.57
C TYR A 97 14.34 15.05 19.55
N ALA A 98 14.77 14.49 18.42
CA ALA A 98 13.87 13.93 17.41
C ALA A 98 13.03 12.77 17.96
N ASN A 99 13.66 11.85 18.71
CA ASN A 99 12.97 10.75 19.38
C ASN A 99 11.98 11.24 20.46
N ARG A 100 12.34 12.27 21.24
CA ARG A 100 11.43 12.91 22.21
C ARG A 100 10.21 13.51 21.49
N ALA A 101 10.43 14.28 20.42
CA ALA A 101 9.35 14.86 19.62
C ALA A 101 8.40 13.79 19.03
N TYR A 102 8.94 12.63 18.63
CA TYR A 102 8.13 11.51 18.15
C TYR A 102 7.25 10.92 19.26
N ASN A 103 7.81 10.70 20.45
CA ASN A 103 7.07 10.20 21.61
C ASN A 103 5.98 11.18 22.08
N ASP A 104 6.21 12.48 21.90
CA ASP A 104 5.22 13.54 22.15
C ASP A 104 4.17 13.69 21.02
N ARG A 105 4.18 12.79 20.03
CA ARG A 105 3.32 12.79 18.82
C ARG A 105 3.50 14.04 17.94
N ASN A 106 4.61 14.76 18.09
CA ASN A 106 5.01 15.84 17.21
C ASN A 106 5.81 15.28 16.01
N TYR A 107 5.13 14.57 15.12
CA TYR A 107 5.76 13.87 13.98
C TYR A 107 6.48 14.81 13.01
N THR A 108 5.95 16.02 12.78
CA THR A 108 6.61 17.02 11.93
C THR A 108 7.93 17.50 12.55
N GLY A 109 7.92 17.79 13.87
CA GLY A 109 9.12 18.16 14.60
C GLY A 109 10.17 17.04 14.62
N ALA A 110 9.72 15.79 14.83
CA ALA A 110 10.58 14.62 14.78
C ALA A 110 11.27 14.45 13.42
N ILE A 111 10.54 14.63 12.31
CA ILE A 111 11.11 14.57 10.95
C ILE A 111 12.16 15.66 10.75
N SER A 112 11.86 16.91 11.10
CA SER A 112 12.79 18.03 10.94
C SER A 112 14.08 17.82 11.72
N LEU A 113 13.98 17.41 12.99
CA LEU A 113 15.13 17.13 13.85
C LEU A 113 15.93 15.91 13.38
N ALA A 114 15.26 14.85 12.90
CA ALA A 114 15.96 13.68 12.35
C ALA A 114 16.78 14.04 11.09
N ILE A 115 16.26 14.92 10.22
CA ILE A 115 17.00 15.44 9.06
C ILE A 115 18.20 16.27 9.50
N GLU A 116 18.04 17.10 10.51
CA GLU A 116 19.13 17.90 11.06
C GLU A 116 20.22 17.03 11.70
N ALA A 117 19.85 16.00 12.47
CA ALA A 117 20.78 15.01 13.00
C ALA A 117 21.58 14.31 11.89
N MET A 118 20.91 13.90 10.81
CA MET A 118 21.57 13.30 9.64
C MET A 118 22.58 14.23 8.97
N ARG A 119 22.34 15.55 8.96
CA ARG A 119 23.30 16.53 8.45
C ARG A 119 24.55 16.58 9.33
N TYR A 120 24.40 16.62 10.65
CA TYR A 120 25.56 16.54 11.55
C TYR A 120 26.35 15.24 11.38
N PHE A 121 25.69 14.09 11.23
CA PHE A 121 26.39 12.84 10.95
C PHE A 121 27.12 12.85 9.61
N HIS A 122 26.52 13.45 8.58
CA HIS A 122 27.16 13.63 7.28
C HIS A 122 28.41 14.52 7.38
N ASP A 123 28.32 15.63 8.10
CA ASP A 123 29.42 16.57 8.30
C ASP A 123 30.55 15.93 9.11
N ALA A 124 30.23 15.19 10.18
CA ALA A 124 31.20 14.43 10.96
C ALA A 124 31.92 13.37 10.09
N TYR A 125 31.19 12.64 9.25
CA TYR A 125 31.77 11.68 8.31
C TYR A 125 32.72 12.34 7.30
N LYS A 126 32.31 13.49 6.75
CA LYS A 126 33.10 14.24 5.77
C LYS A 126 34.40 14.77 6.37
N GLU A 127 34.33 15.35 7.56
CA GLU A 127 35.51 15.85 8.30
C GLU A 127 36.44 14.70 8.68
N LEU A 128 35.90 13.58 9.18
CA LEU A 128 36.69 12.39 9.50
C LEU A 128 37.43 11.85 8.29
N ASN A 129 36.77 11.82 7.14
CA ASN A 129 37.41 11.43 5.89
C ASN A 129 38.46 12.43 5.43
N SER A 130 38.25 13.74 5.59
CA SER A 130 39.26 14.75 5.25
C SER A 130 40.53 14.53 6.06
N ILE A 131 40.39 14.29 7.37
CA ILE A 131 41.51 13.97 8.28
C ILE A 131 42.23 12.69 7.84
N LEU A 132 41.50 11.64 7.49
CA LEU A 132 42.10 10.38 7.02
C LEU A 132 42.87 10.56 5.70
N CYS A 133 42.37 11.41 4.81
CA CYS A 133 43.05 11.76 3.56
C CYS A 133 44.36 12.52 3.83
N GLU A 134 44.33 13.49 4.74
CA GLU A 134 45.51 14.24 5.17
C GLU A 134 46.54 13.34 5.85
N ALA A 135 46.08 12.31 6.58
CA ALA A 135 46.94 11.28 7.17
C ALA A 135 47.51 10.28 6.15
N GLY A 136 47.27 10.46 4.84
CA GLY A 136 47.83 9.63 3.77
C GLY A 136 47.14 8.28 3.59
N VAL A 137 45.93 8.10 4.12
CA VAL A 137 45.07 6.95 3.80
C VAL A 137 44.48 7.22 2.40
N LEU A 138 44.96 6.48 1.39
CA LEU A 138 44.69 6.68 -0.04
C LEU A 138 43.22 7.01 -0.34
N LYS A 139 43.01 8.17 -0.97
CA LYS A 139 41.77 8.93 -1.09
C LYS A 139 40.76 8.39 -2.12
N ASP A 140 41.22 7.66 -3.15
CA ASP A 140 40.38 7.45 -4.33
C ASP A 140 39.82 6.01 -4.44
N GLU A 141 40.66 4.97 -4.29
CA GLU A 141 40.20 3.58 -4.46
C GLU A 141 39.36 3.04 -3.29
N VAL A 142 39.62 3.50 -2.07
CA VAL A 142 38.96 3.02 -0.82
C VAL A 142 37.55 3.60 -0.70
N ILE A 143 37.39 4.90 -1.03
CA ILE A 143 36.12 5.62 -0.95
C ILE A 143 35.20 5.20 -2.11
N GLU A 144 35.73 5.09 -3.33
CA GLU A 144 34.96 4.61 -4.48
C GLU A 144 34.53 3.15 -4.31
N GLY A 145 35.40 2.29 -3.79
CA GLY A 145 35.07 0.90 -3.50
C GLY A 145 33.98 0.73 -2.45
N GLN A 146 34.02 1.51 -1.36
CA GLN A 146 32.93 1.53 -0.38
C GLN A 146 31.62 2.05 -0.96
N GLY A 147 31.66 3.14 -1.74
CA GLY A 147 30.48 3.70 -2.39
C GLY A 147 29.81 2.70 -3.33
N LEU A 148 30.59 1.93 -4.09
CA LEU A 148 30.08 0.91 -5.00
C LEU A 148 29.47 -0.30 -4.27
N LEU A 149 30.09 -0.80 -3.20
CA LEU A 149 29.51 -1.89 -2.40
C LEU A 149 28.19 -1.48 -1.76
N ILE A 150 28.12 -0.24 -1.26
CA ILE A 150 26.88 0.35 -0.75
C ILE A 150 25.83 0.39 -1.87
N ALA A 151 26.19 0.88 -3.05
CA ALA A 151 25.25 0.98 -4.17
C ALA A 151 24.75 -0.40 -4.63
N ILE A 152 25.59 -1.43 -4.60
CA ILE A 152 25.21 -2.82 -4.88
C ILE A 152 24.20 -3.33 -3.85
N GLN A 153 24.46 -3.13 -2.55
CA GLN A 153 23.51 -3.51 -1.49
C GLN A 153 22.17 -2.77 -1.63
N CYS A 154 22.20 -1.47 -1.92
CA CYS A 154 20.99 -0.69 -2.17
C CYS A 154 20.21 -1.23 -3.38
N ALA A 155 20.89 -1.60 -4.45
CA ALA A 155 20.25 -2.16 -5.64
C ALA A 155 19.64 -3.55 -5.36
N LEU A 156 20.31 -4.40 -4.58
CA LEU A 156 19.78 -5.70 -4.14
C LEU A 156 18.52 -5.57 -3.29
N GLU A 157 18.54 -4.66 -2.31
CA GLU A 157 17.36 -4.41 -1.47
C GLU A 157 16.21 -3.82 -2.30
N ARG A 158 16.52 -2.91 -3.23
CA ARG A 158 15.53 -2.38 -4.17
C ARG A 158 14.92 -3.50 -5.01
N ILE A 159 15.70 -4.45 -5.50
CA ILE A 159 15.20 -5.63 -6.22
C ILE A 159 14.24 -6.43 -5.33
N GLU A 160 14.63 -6.72 -4.09
CA GLU A 160 13.79 -7.51 -3.19
C GLU A 160 12.45 -6.85 -2.88
N ASN A 161 12.48 -5.54 -2.57
CA ASN A 161 11.28 -4.76 -2.31
C ASN A 161 10.40 -4.64 -3.57
N THR A 162 11.03 -4.49 -4.74
CA THR A 162 10.34 -4.44 -6.03
C THR A 162 9.66 -5.78 -6.34
N ASN A 163 10.33 -6.91 -6.13
CA ASN A 163 9.74 -8.24 -6.30
C ASN A 163 8.51 -8.43 -5.40
N LYS A 164 8.59 -8.08 -4.11
CA LYS A 164 7.44 -8.15 -3.19
C LYS A 164 6.27 -7.28 -3.67
N ALA A 165 6.56 -6.09 -4.21
CA ALA A 165 5.52 -5.22 -4.77
C ALA A 165 4.91 -5.80 -6.05
N PHE A 166 5.74 -6.35 -6.93
CA PHE A 166 5.31 -6.98 -8.19
C PHE A 166 4.40 -8.16 -7.91
N GLU A 167 4.76 -9.05 -6.98
CA GLU A 167 3.94 -10.19 -6.56
C GLU A 167 2.56 -9.77 -6.03
N ARG A 168 2.51 -8.70 -5.21
CA ARG A 168 1.23 -8.17 -4.70
C ARG A 168 0.36 -7.63 -5.82
N ILE A 169 0.94 -6.90 -6.77
CA ILE A 169 0.22 -6.36 -7.93
C ILE A 169 -0.27 -7.50 -8.82
N ALA A 170 0.62 -8.45 -9.16
CA ALA A 170 0.32 -9.63 -9.95
C ALA A 170 -0.85 -10.42 -9.36
N LYS A 171 -0.81 -10.69 -8.05
CA LYS A 171 -1.87 -11.42 -7.36
C LYS A 171 -3.21 -10.66 -7.36
N LYS A 172 -3.18 -9.34 -7.17
CA LYS A 172 -4.42 -8.53 -7.11
C LYS A 172 -5.05 -8.34 -8.49
N ALA A 173 -4.22 -8.17 -9.51
CA ALA A 173 -4.67 -7.85 -10.86
C ALA A 173 -4.77 -9.09 -11.78
N ASP A 174 -4.30 -10.25 -11.32
CA ASP A 174 -4.17 -11.48 -12.08
C ASP A 174 -3.34 -11.25 -13.36
N ILE A 175 -2.09 -10.83 -13.17
CA ILE A 175 -1.15 -10.47 -14.23
C ILE A 175 0.06 -11.39 -14.17
N ASP A 176 0.47 -11.90 -15.33
CA ASP A 176 1.74 -12.60 -15.47
C ASP A 176 2.92 -11.61 -15.38
N ILE A 177 3.80 -11.84 -14.41
CA ILE A 177 5.02 -11.06 -14.17
C ILE A 177 6.30 -11.86 -14.42
N THR A 178 6.21 -13.04 -15.03
CA THR A 178 7.32 -13.99 -15.18
C THR A 178 8.54 -13.33 -15.82
N ASN A 179 8.37 -12.58 -16.90
CA ASN A 179 9.47 -11.90 -17.60
C ASN A 179 10.11 -10.79 -16.74
N ALA A 180 9.27 -9.95 -16.11
CA ALA A 180 9.75 -8.88 -15.25
C ALA A 180 10.49 -9.43 -14.01
N ALA A 181 10.00 -10.52 -13.42
CA ALA A 181 10.64 -11.22 -12.31
C ALA A 181 11.96 -11.89 -12.73
N ALA A 182 12.03 -12.47 -13.93
CA ALA A 182 13.26 -13.04 -14.47
C ALA A 182 14.38 -12.00 -14.59
N LYS A 183 14.06 -10.79 -15.10
CA LYS A 183 15.03 -9.68 -15.19
C LYS A 183 15.53 -9.21 -13.82
N LEU A 184 14.65 -9.17 -12.82
CA LEU A 184 15.04 -8.83 -11.45
C LEU A 184 15.95 -9.90 -10.82
N ASN A 185 15.69 -11.17 -11.10
CA ASN A 185 16.57 -12.27 -10.66
C ASN A 185 17.93 -12.25 -11.37
N GLU A 186 17.96 -11.91 -12.66
CA GLU A 186 19.19 -11.72 -13.40
C GLU A 186 20.01 -10.55 -12.82
N ALA A 187 19.38 -9.40 -12.57
CA ALA A 187 20.02 -8.26 -11.91
C ALA A 187 20.58 -8.63 -10.54
N LYS A 188 19.86 -9.44 -9.76
CA LYS A 188 20.32 -9.95 -8.46
C LYS A 188 21.56 -10.83 -8.58
N THR A 189 21.62 -11.64 -9.64
CA THR A 189 22.77 -12.52 -9.92
C THR A 189 24.02 -11.71 -10.30
N ILE A 190 23.84 -10.64 -11.07
CA ILE A 190 24.92 -9.70 -11.44
C ILE A 190 25.47 -8.99 -10.19
N LEU A 191 24.60 -8.60 -9.25
CA LEU A 191 24.96 -7.89 -8.02
C LEU A 191 25.56 -8.80 -6.92
N ASN A 192 26.50 -9.68 -7.29
CA ASN A 192 27.17 -10.55 -6.34
C ASN A 192 28.17 -9.77 -5.47
N VAL A 193 27.83 -9.57 -4.20
CA VAL A 193 28.63 -8.80 -3.23
C VAL A 193 30.02 -9.40 -3.03
N THR A 194 30.15 -10.73 -2.96
CA THR A 194 31.44 -11.42 -2.79
C THR A 194 32.37 -11.13 -3.96
N LYS A 195 31.87 -11.26 -5.19
CA LYS A 195 32.63 -10.96 -6.40
C LYS A 195 33.02 -9.47 -6.48
N ALA A 196 32.10 -8.59 -6.11
CA ALA A 196 32.40 -7.15 -6.04
C ALA A 196 33.50 -6.84 -5.02
N MET A 197 33.50 -7.49 -3.86
CA MET A 197 34.56 -7.34 -2.86
C MET A 197 35.92 -7.82 -3.39
N GLU A 198 35.97 -8.97 -4.07
CA GLU A 198 37.21 -9.48 -4.68
C GLU A 198 37.78 -8.51 -5.74
N LEU A 199 36.91 -7.97 -6.61
CA LEU A 199 37.31 -7.00 -7.63
C LEU A 199 37.87 -5.71 -7.00
N LEU A 200 37.26 -5.21 -5.93
CA LEU A 200 37.75 -4.04 -5.21
C LEU A 200 39.06 -4.30 -4.49
N GLN A 201 39.25 -5.49 -3.91
CA GLN A 201 40.54 -5.88 -3.31
C GLN A 201 41.68 -5.92 -4.34
N GLN A 202 41.35 -6.17 -5.61
CA GLN A 202 42.28 -6.16 -6.74
C GLN A 202 42.46 -4.76 -7.34
N GLY A 203 41.75 -3.74 -6.84
CA GLY A 203 41.76 -2.36 -7.38
C GLY A 203 40.92 -2.17 -8.64
N ASN A 204 40.08 -3.14 -8.99
CA ASN A 204 39.27 -3.12 -10.21
C ASN A 204 37.89 -2.47 -9.97
N VAL A 205 37.91 -1.16 -9.77
CA VAL A 205 36.72 -0.33 -9.48
C VAL A 205 35.78 -0.24 -10.69
N SER A 206 36.34 -0.19 -11.91
CA SER A 206 35.56 -0.06 -13.17
C SER A 206 34.60 -1.24 -13.40
N ASP A 207 35.05 -2.46 -13.14
CA ASP A 207 34.21 -3.65 -13.35
C ASP A 207 33.04 -3.70 -12.36
N VAL A 208 33.25 -3.24 -11.13
CA VAL A 208 32.18 -3.15 -10.13
C VAL A 208 31.16 -2.06 -10.50
N ALA A 209 31.62 -0.93 -11.05
CA ALA A 209 30.73 0.09 -11.59
C ALA A 209 29.91 -0.44 -12.78
N HIS A 210 30.52 -1.23 -13.68
CA HIS A 210 29.83 -1.86 -14.79
C HIS A 210 28.76 -2.85 -14.32
N MET A 211 29.07 -3.71 -13.34
CA MET A 211 28.09 -4.64 -12.72
C MET A 211 26.86 -3.89 -12.21
N LEU A 212 27.08 -2.77 -11.51
CA LEU A 212 26.00 -1.95 -10.99
C LEU A 212 25.15 -1.30 -12.11
N ALA A 213 25.80 -0.78 -13.15
CA ALA A 213 25.12 -0.17 -14.30
C ALA A 213 24.25 -1.18 -15.05
N GLU A 214 24.77 -2.39 -15.28
CA GLU A 214 24.06 -3.47 -15.96
C GLU A 214 22.85 -3.95 -15.15
N ALA A 215 23.01 -4.13 -13.83
CA ALA A 215 21.89 -4.46 -12.96
C ALA A 215 20.81 -3.36 -12.94
N ASN A 216 21.20 -2.08 -12.92
CA ASN A 216 20.27 -0.95 -12.98
C ASN A 216 19.47 -0.92 -14.30
N LYS A 217 20.10 -1.29 -15.41
CA LYS A 217 19.44 -1.43 -16.71
C LYS A 217 18.36 -2.52 -16.65
N LEU A 218 18.69 -3.71 -16.15
CA LEU A 218 17.73 -4.82 -16.01
C LEU A 218 16.56 -4.47 -15.09
N ILE A 219 16.82 -3.77 -13.98
CA ILE A 219 15.76 -3.29 -13.08
C ILE A 219 14.82 -2.34 -13.84
N SER A 220 15.36 -1.41 -14.62
CA SER A 220 14.56 -0.47 -15.41
C SER A 220 13.72 -1.19 -16.48
N GLU A 221 14.28 -2.21 -17.12
CA GLU A 221 13.58 -3.04 -18.08
C GLU A 221 12.44 -3.86 -17.41
N ALA A 222 12.67 -4.40 -16.21
CA ALA A 222 11.63 -5.10 -15.46
C ALA A 222 10.42 -4.19 -15.15
N PHE A 223 10.65 -2.94 -14.77
CA PHE A 223 9.57 -1.96 -14.58
C PHE A 223 8.82 -1.65 -15.87
N LYS A 224 9.54 -1.55 -16.99
CA LYS A 224 8.93 -1.30 -18.30
C LYS A 224 8.03 -2.47 -18.71
N GLU A 225 8.47 -3.70 -18.48
CA GLU A 225 7.68 -4.90 -18.76
C GLU A 225 6.43 -4.98 -17.89
N LEU A 226 6.57 -4.83 -16.56
CA LEU A 226 5.41 -4.80 -15.68
C LEU A 226 4.39 -3.74 -16.13
N LYS A 227 4.86 -2.55 -16.49
CA LYS A 227 3.98 -1.47 -16.97
C LYS A 227 3.25 -1.85 -18.26
N SER A 228 3.89 -2.60 -19.17
CA SER A 228 3.25 -3.12 -20.38
C SER A 228 2.18 -4.14 -20.03
N SER A 229 2.51 -5.15 -19.22
CA SER A 229 1.59 -6.20 -18.82
C SER A 229 0.35 -5.65 -18.09
N ILE A 230 0.53 -4.63 -17.23
CA ILE A 230 -0.59 -3.93 -16.58
C ILE A 230 -1.49 -3.24 -17.61
N ARG A 231 -0.91 -2.55 -18.60
CA ARG A 231 -1.68 -1.85 -19.64
C ARG A 231 -2.45 -2.80 -20.52
N GLU A 232 -1.85 -3.92 -20.91
CA GLU A 232 -2.47 -4.96 -21.72
C GLU A 232 -3.67 -5.58 -20.98
N ASN A 233 -3.46 -6.03 -19.74
CA ASN A 233 -4.52 -6.59 -18.90
C ASN A 233 -5.68 -5.59 -18.66
N LEU A 234 -5.37 -4.31 -18.43
CA LEU A 234 -6.39 -3.26 -18.30
C LEU A 234 -7.16 -3.04 -19.60
N SER A 235 -6.47 -3.05 -20.74
CA SER A 235 -7.13 -2.93 -22.04
C SER A 235 -8.08 -4.10 -22.29
N GLU A 236 -7.67 -5.33 -21.97
CA GLU A 236 -8.53 -6.51 -22.08
C GLU A 236 -9.76 -6.42 -21.16
N LYS A 237 -9.56 -5.99 -19.91
CA LYS A 237 -10.67 -5.77 -18.97
C LYS A 237 -11.67 -4.72 -19.46
N ILE A 238 -11.21 -3.68 -20.15
CA ILE A 238 -12.09 -2.67 -20.75
C ILE A 238 -12.89 -3.27 -21.91
N GLU A 239 -12.26 -4.07 -22.78
CA GLU A 239 -12.98 -4.74 -23.86
C GLU A 239 -14.05 -5.70 -23.31
N HIS A 240 -13.71 -6.51 -22.32
CA HIS A 240 -14.68 -7.36 -21.65
C HIS A 240 -15.80 -6.57 -20.96
N PHE A 241 -15.49 -5.39 -20.41
CA PHE A 241 -16.50 -4.51 -19.83
C PHE A 241 -17.42 -3.90 -20.89
N LYS A 242 -16.92 -3.57 -22.10
CA LYS A 242 -17.75 -3.14 -23.23
C LYS A 242 -18.73 -4.24 -23.65
N GLU A 243 -18.27 -5.49 -23.70
CA GLU A 243 -19.15 -6.64 -23.98
C GLU A 243 -20.26 -6.75 -22.95
N LYS A 244 -19.94 -6.66 -21.65
CA LYS A 244 -20.95 -6.64 -20.57
C LYS A 244 -21.95 -5.50 -20.69
N ILE A 245 -21.52 -4.32 -21.15
CA ILE A 245 -22.45 -3.20 -21.41
C ILE A 245 -23.40 -3.54 -22.57
N LYS A 246 -22.91 -4.18 -23.64
CA LYS A 246 -23.76 -4.62 -24.76
C LYS A 246 -24.79 -5.67 -24.30
N GLU A 247 -24.37 -6.65 -23.52
CA GLU A 247 -25.27 -7.65 -22.93
C GLU A 247 -26.29 -7.01 -21.98
N LEU A 248 -25.86 -6.06 -21.15
CA LEU A 248 -26.77 -5.32 -20.28
C LEU A 248 -27.79 -4.52 -21.08
N ARG A 249 -27.38 -3.85 -22.16
CA ARG A 249 -28.28 -3.13 -23.06
C ARG A 249 -29.39 -4.04 -23.58
N GLU A 250 -29.05 -5.22 -24.10
CA GLU A 250 -30.07 -6.15 -24.63
C GLU A 250 -31.03 -6.63 -23.54
N ARG A 251 -30.51 -6.96 -22.34
CA ARG A 251 -31.34 -7.33 -21.19
C ARG A 251 -32.29 -6.21 -20.75
N VAL A 252 -31.80 -4.97 -20.73
CA VAL A 252 -32.61 -3.80 -20.39
C VAL A 252 -33.71 -3.60 -21.43
N LYS A 253 -33.38 -3.70 -22.72
CA LYS A 253 -34.36 -3.57 -23.82
C LYS A 253 -35.45 -4.64 -23.78
N GLU A 254 -35.07 -5.90 -23.54
CA GLU A 254 -36.03 -7.00 -23.39
C GLU A 254 -36.99 -6.74 -22.22
N LYS A 255 -36.46 -6.42 -21.04
CA LYS A 255 -37.28 -6.14 -19.85
C LYS A 255 -38.18 -4.91 -20.03
N LEU A 256 -37.70 -3.85 -20.67
CA LEU A 256 -38.54 -2.68 -20.96
C LEU A 256 -39.70 -3.02 -21.90
N ARG A 257 -39.46 -3.88 -22.91
CA ARG A 257 -40.51 -4.40 -23.79
C ARG A 257 -41.53 -5.25 -23.03
N GLU A 258 -41.08 -6.16 -22.17
CA GLU A 258 -41.97 -6.95 -21.30
C GLU A 258 -42.85 -6.06 -20.42
N MET A 259 -42.29 -4.94 -19.93
CA MET A 259 -42.99 -3.95 -19.13
C MET A 259 -43.90 -3.00 -19.92
N ASN A 260 -43.82 -3.02 -21.25
CA ASN A 260 -44.45 -2.03 -22.14
C ASN A 260 -44.05 -0.57 -21.78
N VAL A 261 -42.80 -0.37 -21.34
CA VAL A 261 -42.23 0.95 -21.02
C VAL A 261 -41.37 1.40 -22.20
N ALA A 262 -41.60 2.61 -22.70
CA ALA A 262 -40.80 3.15 -23.78
C ALA A 262 -39.37 3.49 -23.29
N GLU A 263 -38.35 3.10 -24.06
CA GLU A 263 -36.94 3.27 -23.65
C GLU A 263 -36.59 4.74 -23.33
N HIS A 264 -37.07 5.69 -24.14
CA HIS A 264 -36.84 7.12 -23.93
C HIS A 264 -37.43 7.65 -22.60
N GLU A 265 -38.50 7.04 -22.09
CA GLU A 265 -39.08 7.41 -20.81
C GLU A 265 -38.21 6.90 -19.65
N PHE A 266 -37.65 5.70 -19.79
CA PHE A 266 -36.75 5.11 -18.82
C PHE A 266 -35.44 5.90 -18.69
N PHE A 267 -34.81 6.25 -19.82
CA PHE A 267 -33.51 6.94 -19.81
C PHE A 267 -33.59 8.45 -19.51
N ARG A 268 -34.80 9.04 -19.47
CA ARG A 268 -35.00 10.46 -19.18
C ARG A 268 -34.40 10.88 -17.83
N ARG A 269 -34.36 9.99 -16.84
CA ARG A 269 -33.76 10.24 -15.51
C ARG A 269 -32.27 10.62 -15.58
N TRP A 270 -31.56 10.14 -16.60
CA TRP A 270 -30.16 10.50 -16.86
C TRP A 270 -30.01 11.62 -17.90
N ASN A 271 -31.09 12.35 -18.22
CA ASN A 271 -31.16 13.41 -19.23
C ASN A 271 -30.89 12.94 -20.66
N PHE A 272 -31.25 11.70 -20.99
CA PHE A 272 -31.18 11.19 -22.36
C PHE A 272 -32.59 11.04 -22.92
N THR A 273 -32.81 11.60 -24.11
CA THR A 273 -34.05 11.43 -24.88
C THR A 273 -33.99 10.20 -25.79
N ASP A 274 -32.79 9.69 -26.02
CA ASP A 274 -32.52 8.51 -26.84
C ASP A 274 -31.66 7.50 -26.05
N ALA A 275 -32.12 6.26 -26.01
CA ALA A 275 -31.41 5.17 -25.35
C ALA A 275 -30.10 4.85 -26.07
N GLU A 276 -30.08 4.94 -27.40
CA GLU A 276 -28.87 4.69 -28.19
C GLU A 276 -27.78 5.70 -27.88
N GLU A 277 -28.15 6.99 -27.71
CA GLU A 277 -27.24 8.02 -27.24
C GLU A 277 -26.63 7.69 -25.87
N PHE A 278 -27.43 7.23 -24.91
CA PHE A 278 -26.94 6.85 -23.57
C PHE A 278 -25.85 5.77 -23.66
N TRP A 279 -26.15 4.67 -24.39
CA TRP A 279 -25.23 3.53 -24.53
C TRP A 279 -23.97 3.90 -25.29
N ARG A 280 -24.12 4.64 -26.40
CA ARG A 280 -22.99 5.15 -27.19
C ARG A 280 -22.07 6.00 -26.33
N ARG A 281 -22.61 6.90 -25.51
CA ARG A 281 -21.82 7.76 -24.63
C ARG A 281 -21.04 6.99 -23.57
N GLN A 282 -21.58 5.87 -23.07
CA GLN A 282 -20.81 5.02 -22.14
C GLN A 282 -19.65 4.32 -22.86
N ILE A 283 -19.87 3.81 -24.08
CA ILE A 283 -18.81 3.20 -24.89
C ILE A 283 -17.73 4.23 -25.24
N GLU A 284 -18.11 5.44 -25.63
CA GLU A 284 -17.16 6.53 -25.90
C GLU A 284 -16.29 6.88 -24.69
N VAL A 285 -16.86 6.88 -23.47
CA VAL A 285 -16.07 7.05 -22.23
C VAL A 285 -15.06 5.92 -22.08
N LEU A 286 -15.46 4.67 -22.31
CA LEU A 286 -14.55 3.52 -22.23
C LEU A 286 -13.41 3.59 -23.26
N GLU A 287 -13.67 4.06 -24.48
CA GLU A 287 -12.62 4.28 -25.48
C GLU A 287 -11.64 5.37 -25.04
N ARG A 288 -12.14 6.50 -24.52
CA ARG A 288 -11.26 7.55 -23.98
C ARG A 288 -10.41 7.04 -22.83
N VAL A 289 -11.00 6.27 -21.92
CA VAL A 289 -10.27 5.64 -20.82
C VAL A 289 -9.17 4.72 -21.34
N ARG A 290 -9.47 3.91 -22.37
CA ARG A 290 -8.48 3.02 -23.00
C ARG A 290 -7.29 3.79 -23.56
N GLU A 291 -7.53 4.88 -24.30
CA GLU A 291 -6.44 5.69 -24.85
C GLU A 291 -5.63 6.38 -23.74
N ARG A 292 -6.30 6.91 -22.71
CA ARG A 292 -5.60 7.50 -21.54
C ARG A 292 -4.72 6.49 -20.81
N ILE A 293 -5.13 5.23 -20.71
CA ILE A 293 -4.31 4.15 -20.10
C ILE A 293 -3.06 3.88 -20.95
N ARG A 294 -3.16 3.91 -22.29
CA ARG A 294 -2.00 3.79 -23.18
C ARG A 294 -1.02 4.94 -22.95
N GLU A 295 -1.53 6.15 -22.77
CA GLU A 295 -0.74 7.34 -22.42
C GLU A 295 -0.18 7.29 -20.98
N GLY A 296 -0.68 6.41 -20.12
CA GLY A 296 -0.24 6.25 -18.73
C GLY A 296 -0.94 7.19 -17.75
N VAL A 297 -2.13 7.67 -18.09
CA VAL A 297 -2.97 8.55 -17.27
C VAL A 297 -4.02 7.73 -16.51
N ASN A 298 -4.40 8.18 -15.31
CA ASN A 298 -5.39 7.52 -14.45
C ASN A 298 -6.79 7.48 -15.10
N ALA A 299 -7.54 6.42 -14.80
CA ALA A 299 -8.82 6.02 -15.39
C ALA A 299 -10.01 6.20 -14.44
N THR A 300 -10.11 7.33 -13.74
CA THR A 300 -11.23 7.59 -12.79
C THR A 300 -12.61 7.61 -13.45
N GLU A 301 -12.67 7.89 -14.76
CA GLU A 301 -13.91 7.84 -15.55
C GLU A 301 -14.53 6.44 -15.64
N LEU A 302 -13.74 5.38 -15.48
CA LEU A 302 -14.23 3.99 -15.48
C LEU A 302 -15.21 3.74 -14.32
N GLU A 303 -14.94 4.34 -13.16
CA GLU A 303 -15.81 4.25 -11.98
C GLU A 303 -17.18 4.90 -12.23
N VAL A 304 -17.19 5.99 -13.00
CA VAL A 304 -18.42 6.71 -13.37
C VAL A 304 -19.29 5.82 -14.26
N VAL A 305 -18.71 5.16 -15.26
CA VAL A 305 -19.43 4.21 -16.11
C VAL A 305 -19.96 3.04 -15.28
N GLY A 306 -19.10 2.42 -14.45
CA GLY A 306 -19.50 1.32 -13.58
C GLY A 306 -20.65 1.67 -12.63
N ARG A 307 -20.62 2.89 -12.06
CA ARG A 307 -21.71 3.40 -11.21
C ARG A 307 -23.01 3.53 -12.00
N ARG A 308 -22.99 4.17 -13.17
CA ARG A 308 -24.18 4.33 -14.02
C ARG A 308 -24.79 3.01 -14.44
N MET A 309 -23.97 2.00 -14.78
CA MET A 309 -24.49 0.68 -15.12
C MET A 309 -25.23 0.02 -13.95
N ARG A 310 -24.74 0.18 -12.72
CA ARG A 310 -25.44 -0.29 -11.51
C ARG A 310 -26.75 0.46 -11.29
N GLU A 311 -26.77 1.77 -11.49
CA GLU A 311 -27.99 2.58 -11.36
C GLU A 311 -29.07 2.16 -12.38
N VAL A 312 -28.68 1.86 -13.63
CA VAL A 312 -29.59 1.35 -14.66
C VAL A 312 -30.20 0.01 -14.26
N CYS A 313 -29.39 -0.94 -13.80
CA CYS A 313 -29.90 -2.22 -13.31
C CYS A 313 -30.90 -2.03 -12.16
N LEU A 314 -30.54 -1.18 -11.19
CA LEU A 314 -31.35 -0.94 -10.01
C LEU A 314 -32.70 -0.31 -10.36
N GLU A 315 -32.72 0.72 -11.22
CA GLU A 315 -33.96 1.38 -11.64
C GLU A 315 -34.87 0.39 -12.39
N LEU A 316 -34.30 -0.48 -13.21
CA LEU A 316 -35.06 -1.50 -13.93
C LEU A 316 -35.72 -2.50 -12.96
N GLU A 317 -34.99 -2.95 -11.95
CA GLU A 317 -35.52 -3.81 -10.89
C GLU A 317 -36.63 -3.14 -10.09
N LEU A 318 -36.45 -1.86 -9.73
CA LEU A 318 -37.47 -1.10 -9.00
C LEU A 318 -38.77 -0.95 -9.81
N ARG A 319 -38.69 -0.73 -11.12
CA ARG A 319 -39.89 -0.65 -11.98
C ARG A 319 -40.60 -1.98 -12.14
N LEU A 320 -39.85 -3.08 -12.26
CA LEU A 320 -40.43 -4.42 -12.28
C LEU A 320 -41.23 -4.70 -11.00
N ARG A 321 -40.68 -4.34 -9.83
CA ARG A 321 -41.36 -4.51 -8.53
C ARG A 321 -42.71 -3.81 -8.46
N GLU A 322 -42.77 -2.56 -8.93
CA GLU A 322 -44.01 -1.76 -8.84
C GLU A 322 -45.12 -2.32 -9.72
N ARG A 323 -44.78 -2.80 -10.92
CA ARG A 323 -45.74 -3.38 -11.84
C ARG A 323 -46.35 -4.67 -11.31
N GLU A 324 -45.55 -5.48 -10.62
CA GLU A 324 -45.99 -6.74 -10.02
C GLU A 324 -46.85 -6.54 -8.75
N GLY A 325 -47.13 -5.28 -8.35
CA GLY A 325 -47.81 -4.99 -7.08
C GLY A 325 -46.99 -5.51 -5.90
N GLY A 326 -45.67 -5.46 -6.03
CA GLY A 326 -44.73 -6.12 -5.16
C GLY A 326 -44.82 -5.67 -3.71
N ASN A 327 -45.15 -6.61 -2.82
CA ASN A 327 -45.05 -6.42 -1.39
C ASN A 327 -43.68 -6.93 -0.94
N ILE A 328 -42.80 -5.99 -0.57
CA ILE A 328 -41.54 -6.33 0.10
C ILE A 328 -41.86 -6.70 1.53
N LYS A 329 -41.68 -7.98 1.86
CA LYS A 329 -41.79 -8.45 3.23
C LYS A 329 -40.59 -9.35 3.53
N ILE A 330 -39.75 -8.89 4.45
CA ILE A 330 -38.58 -9.61 4.90
C ILE A 330 -38.80 -10.06 6.34
N GLU A 331 -38.53 -11.32 6.61
CA GLU A 331 -38.46 -11.87 7.96
C GLU A 331 -36.99 -12.07 8.34
N VAL A 332 -36.67 -11.69 9.57
CA VAL A 332 -35.30 -11.77 10.11
C VAL A 332 -35.35 -12.61 11.37
N ASP A 333 -34.57 -13.68 11.36
CA ASP A 333 -34.35 -14.54 12.52
C ASP A 333 -32.88 -14.50 12.93
N VAL A 334 -32.66 -14.60 14.24
CA VAL A 334 -31.36 -14.37 14.85
C VAL A 334 -31.13 -15.44 15.89
N GLU A 335 -30.13 -16.27 15.65
CA GLU A 335 -29.60 -17.20 16.63
C GLU A 335 -28.30 -16.63 17.20
N LYS A 336 -28.17 -16.62 18.52
CA LYS A 336 -27.00 -16.07 19.22
C LYS A 336 -26.24 -17.17 19.94
N THR A 337 -24.93 -17.15 19.78
CA THR A 337 -24.00 -18.00 20.53
C THR A 337 -23.04 -17.09 21.29
N VAL A 338 -22.96 -17.26 22.61
CA VAL A 338 -22.12 -16.45 23.49
C VAL A 338 -20.89 -17.24 23.90
N GLU A 339 -19.72 -16.77 23.52
CA GLU A 339 -18.43 -17.35 23.91
C GLU A 339 -17.71 -16.41 24.88
N VAL A 340 -17.42 -16.92 26.08
CA VAL A 340 -16.64 -16.18 27.08
C VAL A 340 -15.18 -16.61 26.98
N SER A 341 -14.32 -15.73 26.47
CA SER A 341 -12.90 -16.01 26.38
C SER A 341 -12.20 -15.85 27.74
N VAL A 342 -11.08 -16.56 27.92
CA VAL A 342 -10.25 -16.58 29.16
C VAL A 342 -9.80 -15.17 29.61
N ARG A 343 -9.84 -14.16 28.73
CA ARG A 343 -9.50 -12.76 29.02
C ARG A 343 -10.72 -11.89 29.41
N ARG A 344 -11.87 -12.47 29.78
CA ARG A 344 -13.13 -11.77 30.10
C ARG A 344 -13.70 -10.91 28.96
N LYS A 345 -13.28 -11.14 27.71
CA LYS A 345 -13.96 -10.56 26.54
C LYS A 345 -15.08 -11.51 26.13
N VAL A 346 -16.31 -11.02 26.16
CA VAL A 346 -17.48 -11.71 25.62
C VAL A 346 -17.48 -11.50 24.11
N THR A 347 -17.44 -12.60 23.37
CA THR A 347 -17.66 -12.60 21.93
C THR A 347 -19.04 -13.18 21.69
N VAL A 348 -19.88 -12.45 20.95
CA VAL A 348 -21.19 -12.94 20.55
C VAL A 348 -21.18 -13.19 19.05
N THR A 349 -21.47 -14.42 18.67
CA THR A 349 -21.67 -14.81 17.26
C THR A 349 -23.17 -14.80 16.99
N LEU A 350 -23.58 -14.02 16.00
CA LEU A 350 -24.95 -13.93 15.51
C LEU A 350 -25.05 -14.68 14.18
N ASN A 351 -25.89 -15.71 14.14
CA ASN A 351 -26.30 -16.37 12.91
C ASN A 351 -27.65 -15.76 12.49
N ILE A 352 -27.62 -14.93 11.45
CA ILE A 352 -28.78 -14.18 10.99
C ILE A 352 -29.30 -14.86 9.73
N SER A 353 -30.59 -15.22 9.75
CA SER A 353 -31.31 -15.68 8.56
C SER A 353 -32.25 -14.57 8.09
N ILE A 354 -32.20 -14.27 6.80
CA ILE A 354 -33.05 -13.27 6.16
C ILE A 354 -33.88 -14.00 5.13
N ARG A 355 -35.19 -14.02 5.32
CA ARG A 355 -36.13 -14.67 4.42
C ARG A 355 -36.94 -13.64 3.68
N ASN A 356 -36.97 -13.75 2.36
CA ASN A 356 -37.92 -12.98 1.56
C ASN A 356 -39.28 -13.69 1.54
N VAL A 357 -40.20 -13.25 2.38
CA VAL A 357 -41.59 -13.73 2.39
C VAL A 357 -42.50 -12.86 1.50
N GLY A 358 -41.94 -11.83 0.87
CA GLY A 358 -42.58 -11.04 -0.16
C GLY A 358 -42.72 -11.81 -1.46
N ASN A 359 -43.41 -11.18 -2.41
CA ASN A 359 -43.60 -11.71 -3.77
C ASN A 359 -42.62 -11.12 -4.79
N VAL A 360 -41.69 -10.26 -4.37
CA VAL A 360 -40.70 -9.62 -5.25
C VAL A 360 -39.27 -9.82 -4.78
N THR A 361 -38.33 -9.92 -5.73
CA THR A 361 -36.90 -9.97 -5.45
C THR A 361 -36.44 -8.68 -4.77
N VAL A 362 -35.69 -8.78 -3.67
CA VAL A 362 -35.15 -7.63 -2.92
C VAL A 362 -33.65 -7.50 -3.17
N THR A 363 -33.19 -6.28 -3.46
CA THR A 363 -31.80 -5.97 -3.80
C THR A 363 -31.19 -5.16 -2.67
N PHE A 364 -30.08 -5.66 -2.16
CA PHE A 364 -29.38 -5.11 -1.01
C PHE A 364 -28.10 -4.39 -1.44
N PRO A 365 -27.69 -3.33 -0.71
CA PRO A 365 -26.52 -2.54 -1.06
C PRO A 365 -25.19 -3.30 -0.90
N ASP A 366 -25.19 -4.43 -0.19
CA ASP A 366 -24.01 -5.20 0.13
C ASP A 366 -24.27 -6.71 0.29
N SER A 367 -23.19 -7.49 0.41
CA SER A 367 -23.25 -8.95 0.53
C SER A 367 -23.85 -9.47 1.85
N ALA A 368 -23.96 -8.62 2.87
CA ALA A 368 -24.61 -8.92 4.15
C ALA A 368 -26.07 -8.43 4.16
N PHE A 369 -26.68 -8.30 2.98
CA PHE A 369 -28.08 -7.94 2.82
C PHE A 369 -28.44 -6.60 3.51
N GLY A 370 -27.52 -5.64 3.52
CA GLY A 370 -27.74 -4.32 4.11
C GLY A 370 -28.06 -4.37 5.61
N ILE A 371 -27.58 -5.42 6.32
CA ILE A 371 -27.71 -5.53 7.77
C ILE A 371 -26.91 -4.41 8.43
N VAL A 372 -27.55 -3.78 9.42
CA VAL A 372 -26.94 -2.88 10.39
C VAL A 372 -27.37 -3.35 11.78
N ILE A 373 -26.47 -3.32 12.75
CA ILE A 373 -26.75 -3.64 14.15
C ILE A 373 -26.75 -2.33 14.93
N GLU A 374 -27.86 -2.05 15.60
CA GLU A 374 -28.05 -0.91 16.47
C GLU A 374 -28.16 -1.38 17.93
N ARG A 375 -27.79 -0.52 18.87
CA ARG A 375 -27.90 -0.74 20.31
C ARG A 375 -28.71 0.38 20.94
N GLU A 376 -29.56 0.02 21.90
CA GLU A 376 -30.29 1.01 22.69
C GLU A 376 -29.37 1.63 23.76
N ARG A 377 -29.26 2.96 23.75
CA ARG A 377 -28.61 3.77 24.78
C ARG A 377 -29.47 4.99 25.08
N ASN A 378 -29.83 5.17 26.35
CA ASN A 378 -30.64 6.31 26.82
C ASN A 378 -31.94 6.52 26.03
N GLY A 379 -32.64 5.42 25.68
CA GLY A 379 -33.89 5.45 24.92
C GLY A 379 -33.72 5.83 23.44
N ARG A 380 -32.49 5.77 22.90
CA ARG A 380 -32.19 5.98 21.47
C ARG A 380 -31.43 4.78 20.91
N TRP A 381 -31.70 4.46 19.66
CA TRP A 381 -30.96 3.44 18.91
C TRP A 381 -29.74 4.08 18.26
N GLU A 382 -28.55 3.58 18.59
CA GLU A 382 -27.27 4.03 18.04
C GLU A 382 -26.64 2.91 17.20
N LEU A 383 -25.98 3.28 16.09
CA LEU A 383 -25.22 2.34 15.27
C LEU A 383 -24.13 1.66 16.13
N TYR A 384 -24.20 0.33 16.25
CA TYR A 384 -23.23 -0.46 17.00
C TYR A 384 -22.25 -1.16 16.06
N ALA A 385 -22.75 -1.84 15.02
CA ALA A 385 -21.91 -2.53 14.05
C ALA A 385 -22.56 -2.54 12.67
N SER A 386 -21.74 -2.46 11.63
CA SER A 386 -22.13 -2.72 10.24
C SER A 386 -21.14 -3.75 9.70
N PRO A 387 -21.57 -4.96 9.34
CA PRO A 387 -20.67 -5.98 8.79
C PRO A 387 -19.98 -5.43 7.54
N ILE A 388 -18.64 -5.50 7.52
CA ILE A 388 -17.84 -5.11 6.35
C ILE A 388 -18.09 -6.16 5.27
N SER A 389 -18.86 -5.76 4.28
CA SER A 389 -19.23 -6.59 3.14
C SER A 389 -18.48 -6.15 1.88
N ALA A 390 -18.26 -7.07 0.95
CA ALA A 390 -17.87 -6.69 -0.40
C ALA A 390 -18.98 -5.77 -0.96
N GLN A 391 -18.60 -4.67 -1.61
CA GLN A 391 -19.53 -3.74 -2.27
C GLN A 391 -20.16 -4.39 -3.53
N VAL A 392 -20.89 -5.47 -3.31
CA VAL A 392 -21.56 -6.28 -4.32
C VAL A 392 -23.04 -6.26 -3.98
N LEU A 393 -23.86 -5.82 -4.94
CA LEU A 393 -25.31 -5.90 -4.82
C LEU A 393 -25.71 -7.37 -4.70
N ARG A 394 -26.56 -7.67 -3.72
CA ARG A 394 -27.07 -9.03 -3.51
C ARG A 394 -28.58 -9.04 -3.64
N ASP A 395 -29.07 -10.01 -4.40
CA ASP A 395 -30.50 -10.20 -4.62
C ASP A 395 -31.00 -11.36 -3.74
N LEU A 396 -32.24 -11.23 -3.26
CA LEU A 396 -32.95 -12.30 -2.57
C LEU A 396 -34.32 -12.48 -3.23
N LYS A 397 -34.50 -13.59 -3.95
CA LYS A 397 -35.73 -13.90 -4.69
C LYS A 397 -36.89 -14.23 -3.73
N PRO A 398 -38.15 -14.19 -4.19
CA PRO A 398 -39.29 -14.61 -3.38
C PRO A 398 -39.08 -16.03 -2.82
N LYS A 399 -39.35 -16.20 -1.52
CA LYS A 399 -39.18 -17.44 -0.73
C LYS A 399 -37.72 -17.88 -0.51
N GLU A 400 -36.74 -17.12 -0.97
CA GLU A 400 -35.33 -17.41 -0.75
C GLU A 400 -34.89 -17.01 0.67
N VAL A 401 -33.89 -17.71 1.20
CA VAL A 401 -33.30 -17.46 2.51
C VAL A 401 -31.80 -17.18 2.34
N GLY A 402 -31.37 -16.01 2.82
CA GLY A 402 -29.98 -15.63 2.95
C GLY A 402 -29.48 -15.87 4.38
N TRP A 403 -28.20 -16.22 4.51
CA TRP A 403 -27.55 -16.44 5.81
C TRP A 403 -26.31 -15.56 5.94
N VAL A 404 -26.11 -14.99 7.13
CA VAL A 404 -24.93 -14.18 7.49
C VAL A 404 -24.50 -14.50 8.92
N GLU A 405 -23.22 -14.82 9.09
CA GLU A 405 -22.58 -14.90 10.42
C GLU A 405 -21.91 -13.55 10.73
N ILE A 406 -22.23 -12.97 11.89
CA ILE A 406 -21.61 -11.72 12.37
C ILE A 406 -21.02 -11.96 13.76
N ARG A 407 -19.75 -11.61 13.94
CA ARG A 407 -19.07 -11.70 15.25
C ARG A 407 -18.95 -10.32 15.88
N LEU A 408 -19.53 -10.17 17.07
CA LEU A 408 -19.45 -8.97 17.90
C LEU A 408 -18.41 -9.21 19.00
N VAL A 409 -17.24 -8.55 18.87
CA VAL A 409 -16.16 -8.65 19.84
C VAL A 409 -16.33 -7.61 20.93
N ALA A 410 -16.30 -8.04 22.20
CA ALA A 410 -16.50 -7.18 23.36
C ALA A 410 -17.88 -6.48 23.37
N ALA A 411 -18.93 -7.23 23.05
CA ALA A 411 -20.30 -6.75 23.18
C ALA A 411 -20.67 -6.55 24.66
N GLU A 412 -21.26 -5.40 24.95
CA GLU A 412 -21.76 -5.08 26.29
C GLU A 412 -23.19 -5.62 26.47
N PRO A 413 -23.64 -5.91 27.69
CA PRO A 413 -25.04 -6.26 27.94
C PRO A 413 -26.00 -5.13 27.51
N GLY A 414 -27.20 -5.52 27.09
CA GLY A 414 -28.28 -4.59 26.76
C GLY A 414 -29.14 -5.00 25.56
N ASN A 415 -29.99 -4.08 25.12
CA ASN A 415 -30.91 -4.29 24.01
C ASN A 415 -30.25 -3.91 22.68
N TYR A 416 -30.39 -4.79 21.71
CA TYR A 416 -29.88 -4.65 20.37
C TYR A 416 -30.99 -4.88 19.35
N ARG A 417 -30.79 -4.33 18.15
CA ARG A 417 -31.69 -4.50 17.01
C ARG A 417 -30.87 -4.73 15.76
N ILE A 418 -31.27 -5.72 14.98
CA ILE A 418 -30.85 -5.84 13.59
C ILE A 418 -31.82 -5.04 12.73
N VAL A 419 -31.27 -4.15 11.91
CA VAL A 419 -31.97 -3.36 10.92
C VAL A 419 -31.54 -3.85 9.56
N VAL A 420 -32.49 -4.32 8.75
CA VAL A 420 -32.24 -4.74 7.37
C VAL A 420 -32.68 -3.62 6.45
N ARG A 421 -31.74 -3.13 5.64
CA ARG A 421 -32.00 -2.04 4.69
C ARG A 421 -31.84 -2.52 3.26
N ALA A 422 -32.80 -2.18 2.42
CA ALA A 422 -32.74 -2.47 0.98
C ALA A 422 -32.88 -1.20 0.15
N LEU A 423 -32.47 -1.30 -1.11
CA LEU A 423 -32.61 -0.20 -2.06
C LEU A 423 -34.05 -0.08 -2.52
N SER A 424 -34.58 1.15 -2.42
CA SER A 424 -35.88 1.60 -2.89
C SER A 424 -35.72 2.81 -3.84
N ARG A 425 -36.82 3.31 -4.41
CA ARG A 425 -36.81 4.55 -5.21
C ARG A 425 -36.36 5.79 -4.47
N GLU A 426 -36.65 5.87 -3.18
CA GLU A 426 -36.29 6.99 -2.30
C GLU A 426 -34.89 6.83 -1.69
N GLY A 427 -34.17 5.77 -2.09
CA GLY A 427 -32.86 5.42 -1.56
C GLY A 427 -32.94 4.23 -0.61
N LEU A 428 -32.01 4.17 0.33
CA LEU A 428 -31.89 3.04 1.24
C LEU A 428 -32.97 3.11 2.32
N GLN A 429 -33.92 2.18 2.30
CA GLN A 429 -35.03 2.11 3.26
C GLN A 429 -34.89 0.91 4.19
N THR A 430 -35.32 1.09 5.44
CA THR A 430 -35.46 0.01 6.41
C THR A 430 -36.68 -0.83 6.06
N ILE A 431 -36.46 -2.12 5.80
CA ILE A 431 -37.52 -3.04 5.36
C ILE A 431 -37.85 -4.12 6.39
N ALA A 432 -36.97 -4.35 7.37
CA ALA A 432 -37.23 -5.23 8.51
C ALA A 432 -36.37 -4.83 9.72
N THR A 433 -36.88 -5.13 10.91
CA THR A 433 -36.15 -4.98 12.16
C THR A 433 -36.39 -6.19 13.06
N LYS A 434 -35.39 -6.59 13.84
CA LYS A 434 -35.49 -7.68 14.82
C LYS A 434 -34.71 -7.34 16.07
N ASP A 435 -35.39 -7.35 17.21
CA ASP A 435 -34.80 -7.04 18.51
C ASP A 435 -34.23 -8.31 19.16
N PHE A 436 -33.12 -8.15 19.86
CA PHE A 436 -32.49 -9.20 20.65
C PHE A 436 -31.72 -8.59 21.83
N GLU A 437 -31.60 -9.35 22.92
CA GLU A 437 -30.87 -8.91 24.10
C GLU A 437 -29.55 -9.64 24.24
N LEU A 438 -28.51 -8.95 24.70
CA LEU A 438 -27.26 -9.56 25.11
C LEU A 438 -27.18 -9.60 26.64
N PRO A 439 -26.85 -10.78 27.21
CA PRO A 439 -26.81 -10.99 28.66
C PRO A 439 -25.64 -10.28 29.33
#